data_AF-D0NMH2-F1
#
_entry.id   AF-D0NMH2-F1
#
_cell.length_a   1.000
_cell.length_b   1.000
_cell.length_c   1.000
_cell.angle_alpha   90.00
_cell.angle_beta   90.00
_cell.angle_gamma   90.00
#
_symmetry.space_group_name_H-M   'P 1'
#
loop_
_entity.id
_entity.type
_entity.pdbx_description
1 polymer ?
#
loop_
_entity_poly.entity_id
_entity_poly.type
_entity_poly.pdbx_seq_one_letter_code
_entity_poly.pdbx_strand_id
1 'polypeptide(L)'
;MGQCWLIVLLYLPRETNVDLLEFLEGAHAATEANLRAMNSQYTTPAYYNRMALQVKKNYLHRNFYIDCEAMRVEKAQLARVVYRRLTEKEYDDLHLALHVDVATVEDLNVVYTNGKTRSVQHQNVYRVVFESRVTGPQEVDWRIESMHIIEQKAIPRADKNAADEEKNK
;
A
#
# COMPACT_ATOMS: atom_id res chain seq x y z
N MET A 1 -26.90 30.99 3.20
CA MET A 1 -25.88 30.01 2.79
C MET A 1 -26.43 28.58 2.81
N GLY A 2 -27.49 28.26 2.05
CA GLY A 2 -28.19 26.96 2.15
C GLY A 2 -28.56 26.27 0.84
N GLN A 3 -28.41 26.94 -0.31
CA GLN A 3 -28.83 26.39 -1.61
C GLN A 3 -27.70 25.67 -2.38
N CYS A 4 -26.44 26.02 -2.15
CA CYS A 4 -25.31 25.36 -2.83
C CYS A 4 -25.13 23.90 -2.37
N TRP A 5 -25.44 23.59 -1.11
CA TRP A 5 -25.35 22.23 -0.54
C TRP A 5 -26.33 21.23 -1.17
N LEU A 6 -27.51 21.68 -1.60
CA LEU A 6 -28.50 20.83 -2.27
C LEU A 6 -28.05 20.45 -3.69
N ILE A 7 -27.43 21.37 -4.42
CA ILE A 7 -26.86 21.09 -5.74
C ILE A 7 -25.70 20.10 -5.63
N VAL A 8 -24.90 20.20 -4.57
CA VAL A 8 -23.82 19.25 -4.26
C VAL A 8 -24.31 17.82 -4.15
N LEU A 9 -25.41 17.59 -3.44
CA LEU A 9 -25.98 16.25 -3.28
C LEU A 9 -26.57 15.69 -4.59
N LEU A 10 -27.03 16.55 -5.49
CA LEU A 10 -27.69 16.13 -6.74
C LEU A 10 -26.70 15.69 -7.83
N TYR A 11 -25.46 16.18 -7.79
CA TYR A 11 -24.39 15.82 -8.74
C TYR A 11 -23.45 14.70 -8.26
N LEU A 12 -23.58 14.26 -7.00
CA LEU A 12 -22.88 13.04 -6.57
C LEU A 12 -23.43 11.85 -7.39
N PRO A 13 -22.57 10.94 -7.88
CA PRO A 13 -22.99 9.65 -8.39
C PRO A 13 -23.95 9.04 -7.36
N ARG A 14 -25.22 8.87 -7.74
CA ARG A 14 -26.27 8.49 -6.79
C ARG A 14 -25.99 7.13 -6.17
N GLU A 15 -25.34 6.25 -6.93
CA GLU A 15 -24.91 4.92 -6.50
C GLU A 15 -23.59 4.54 -7.21
N THR A 16 -22.65 3.98 -6.45
CA THR A 16 -21.50 3.24 -6.98
C THR A 16 -21.57 1.85 -6.37
N ASN A 17 -21.75 0.83 -7.20
CA ASN A 17 -21.76 -0.55 -6.75
C ASN A 17 -20.38 -1.15 -6.91
N VAL A 18 -19.79 -1.59 -5.79
CA VAL A 18 -18.50 -2.27 -5.75
C VAL A 18 -18.78 -3.67 -5.22
N ASP A 19 -18.43 -4.70 -5.98
CA ASP A 19 -18.42 -6.06 -5.45
C ASP A 19 -17.27 -6.16 -4.43
N LEU A 20 -17.63 -6.39 -3.16
CA LEU A 20 -16.66 -6.38 -2.08
C LEU A 20 -15.67 -7.54 -2.18
N LEU A 21 -16.10 -8.72 -2.64
CA LEU A 21 -15.22 -9.88 -2.73
C LEU A 21 -14.23 -9.69 -3.88
N GLU A 22 -14.71 -9.33 -5.06
CA GLU A 22 -13.87 -9.03 -6.21
C GLU A 22 -12.87 -7.91 -5.89
N PHE A 23 -13.34 -6.85 -5.23
CA PHE A 23 -12.49 -5.75 -4.83
C PHE A 23 -11.40 -6.18 -3.85
N LEU A 24 -11.72 -6.99 -2.84
CA LEU A 24 -10.73 -7.45 -1.86
C LEU A 24 -9.69 -8.40 -2.48
N GLU A 25 -10.09 -9.23 -3.43
CA GLU A 25 -9.16 -10.07 -4.20
C GLU A 25 -8.21 -9.20 -5.05
N GLY A 26 -8.74 -8.20 -5.74
CA GLY A 26 -7.95 -7.23 -6.48
C GLY A 26 -7.00 -6.41 -5.57
N ALA A 27 -7.50 -5.98 -4.40
CA ALA A 27 -6.73 -5.24 -3.42
C ALA A 27 -5.58 -6.09 -2.85
N HIS A 28 -5.81 -7.38 -2.61
CA HIS A 28 -4.78 -8.32 -2.22
C HIS A 28 -3.67 -8.40 -3.28
N ALA A 29 -4.03 -8.67 -4.53
CA ALA A 29 -3.07 -8.79 -5.63
C ALA A 29 -2.28 -7.50 -5.87
N ALA A 30 -2.95 -6.35 -5.85
CA ALA A 30 -2.32 -5.04 -6.02
C ALA A 30 -1.36 -4.71 -4.87
N THR A 31 -1.77 -5.01 -3.62
CA THR A 31 -0.92 -4.78 -2.44
C THR A 31 0.32 -5.66 -2.47
N GLU A 32 0.15 -6.95 -2.79
CA GLU A 32 1.25 -7.89 -2.92
C GLU A 32 2.23 -7.47 -4.03
N ALA A 33 1.73 -7.12 -5.22
CA ALA A 33 2.57 -6.64 -6.31
C ALA A 33 3.32 -5.35 -5.94
N ASN A 34 2.65 -4.43 -5.24
CA ASN A 34 3.27 -3.18 -4.83
C ASN A 34 4.37 -3.39 -3.77
N LEU A 35 4.16 -4.28 -2.79
CA LEU A 35 5.17 -4.60 -1.78
C LEU A 35 6.39 -5.32 -2.38
N ARG A 36 6.20 -6.20 -3.38
CA ARG A 36 7.31 -6.95 -3.99
C ARG A 36 8.19 -6.10 -4.90
N ALA A 37 7.59 -5.24 -5.72
CA ALA A 37 8.30 -4.63 -6.85
C ALA A 37 8.07 -3.13 -7.01
N MET A 38 7.33 -2.47 -6.11
CA MET A 38 6.88 -1.08 -6.30
C MET A 38 6.34 -0.85 -7.71
N ASN A 39 5.14 -1.36 -7.98
CA ASN A 39 4.57 -1.32 -9.32
C ASN A 39 3.84 0.01 -9.58
N SER A 40 4.34 0.78 -10.55
CA SER A 40 3.73 2.05 -10.97
C SER A 40 2.33 1.86 -11.57
N GLN A 41 2.02 0.67 -12.10
CA GLN A 41 0.68 0.38 -12.63
C GLN A 41 -0.37 0.37 -11.51
N TYR A 42 -0.06 -0.09 -10.30
CA TYR A 42 -1.07 -0.17 -9.24
C TYR A 42 -1.11 1.06 -8.34
N THR A 43 -0.30 2.08 -8.61
CA THR A 43 -0.10 3.21 -7.70
C THR A 43 -0.38 4.53 -8.40
N THR A 44 -0.78 5.55 -7.63
CA THR A 44 -0.82 6.90 -8.17
C THR A 44 0.61 7.39 -8.44
N PRO A 45 0.83 8.25 -9.46
CA PRO A 45 2.16 8.79 -9.75
C PRO A 45 2.79 9.51 -8.54
N ALA A 46 1.97 10.23 -7.76
CA ALA A 46 2.41 10.91 -6.56
C ALA A 46 2.95 9.93 -5.51
N TYR A 47 2.24 8.81 -5.28
CA TYR A 47 2.65 7.80 -4.33
C TYR A 47 3.90 7.05 -4.78
N TYR A 48 3.96 6.64 -6.06
CA TYR A 48 5.13 6.00 -6.65
C TYR A 48 6.39 6.85 -6.45
N ASN A 49 6.32 8.14 -6.81
CA ASN A 49 7.45 9.07 -6.67
C ASN A 49 7.91 9.21 -5.22
N ARG A 50 6.96 9.26 -4.27
CA ARG A 50 7.28 9.30 -2.84
C ARG A 50 8.03 8.04 -2.38
N MET A 51 7.59 6.86 -2.80
CA MET A 51 8.28 5.60 -2.48
C MET A 51 9.68 5.55 -3.11
N ALA A 52 9.80 5.90 -4.38
CA ALA A 52 11.09 5.94 -5.10
C ALA A 52 12.10 6.87 -4.41
N LEU A 53 11.64 8.04 -3.95
CA LEU A 53 12.47 8.96 -3.16
C LEU A 53 12.88 8.36 -1.81
N GLN A 54 11.99 7.63 -1.13
CA GLN A 54 12.33 6.96 0.13
C GLN A 54 13.36 5.85 -0.08
N VAL A 55 13.22 5.02 -1.11
CA VAL A 55 14.21 3.98 -1.47
C VAL A 55 15.57 4.62 -1.75
N LYS A 56 15.59 5.67 -2.59
CA LYS A 56 16.82 6.42 -2.88
C LYS A 56 17.45 7.00 -1.62
N LYS A 57 16.64 7.55 -0.71
CA LYS A 57 17.12 8.10 0.57
C LYS A 57 17.70 7.03 1.49
N ASN A 58 17.06 5.86 1.58
CA ASN A 58 17.58 4.75 2.38
C ASN A 58 18.95 4.29 1.87
N TYR A 59 19.09 4.14 0.55
CA TYR A 59 20.35 3.72 -0.05
C TYR A 59 21.46 4.77 0.12
N LEU A 60 21.23 6.01 -0.30
CA LEU A 60 22.28 7.05 -0.35
C LEU A 60 22.63 7.66 1.00
N HIS A 61 21.67 7.74 1.93
CA HIS A 61 21.86 8.48 3.19
C HIS A 61 21.78 7.61 4.44
N ARG A 62 21.15 6.43 4.35
CA ARG A 62 21.07 5.48 5.46
C ARG A 62 21.89 4.22 5.23
N ASN A 63 22.54 4.09 4.07
CA ASN A 63 23.49 3.03 3.77
C ASN A 63 22.87 1.63 3.88
N PHE A 64 21.61 1.46 3.50
CA PHE A 64 20.98 0.14 3.40
C PHE A 64 19.92 0.07 2.30
N TYR A 65 19.63 -1.15 1.86
CA TYR A 65 18.43 -1.50 1.10
C TYR A 65 17.71 -2.68 1.77
N ILE A 66 16.47 -2.89 1.37
CA ILE A 66 15.65 -4.01 1.83
C ILE A 66 15.60 -5.03 0.70
N ASP A 67 15.95 -6.26 1.00
CA ASP A 67 15.73 -7.42 0.16
C ASP A 67 14.61 -8.26 0.78
N CYS A 68 13.56 -8.52 0.00
CA CYS A 68 12.40 -9.28 0.44
C CYS A 68 12.56 -10.73 -0.01
N GLU A 69 12.89 -11.61 0.93
CA GLU A 69 13.09 -13.04 0.65
C GLU A 69 11.77 -13.75 0.39
N ALA A 70 10.80 -13.54 1.28
CA ALA A 70 9.48 -14.11 1.17
C ALA A 70 8.46 -13.15 1.75
N MET A 71 7.26 -13.15 1.18
CA MET A 71 6.14 -12.37 1.69
C MET A 71 4.85 -13.11 1.41
N ARG A 72 3.95 -13.06 2.37
CA ARG A 72 2.58 -13.56 2.25
C ARG A 72 1.61 -12.54 2.84
N VAL A 73 0.52 -12.29 2.12
CA VAL A 73 -0.64 -11.60 2.69
C VAL A 73 -1.51 -12.66 3.39
N GLU A 74 -1.85 -12.42 4.65
CA GLU A 74 -2.65 -13.36 5.45
C GLU A 74 -4.13 -13.00 5.47
N LYS A 75 -4.44 -11.71 5.40
CA LYS A 75 -5.80 -11.20 5.46
C LYS A 75 -5.89 -9.81 4.83
N ALA A 76 -6.99 -9.55 4.13
CA ALA A 76 -7.41 -8.21 3.72
C ALA A 76 -8.83 -7.96 4.21
N GLN A 77 -9.11 -6.78 4.76
CA GLN A 77 -10.44 -6.41 5.20
C GLN A 77 -10.71 -4.93 4.94
N LEU A 78 -11.94 -4.62 4.53
CA LEU A 78 -12.38 -3.24 4.37
C LEU A 78 -12.50 -2.58 5.75
N ALA A 79 -11.77 -1.48 5.94
CA ALA A 79 -11.76 -0.72 7.19
C ALA A 79 -12.66 0.52 7.10
N ARG A 80 -12.67 1.21 5.94
CA ARG A 80 -13.41 2.46 5.78
C ARG A 80 -13.69 2.77 4.31
N VAL A 81 -14.84 3.40 4.05
CA VAL A 81 -15.22 3.97 2.76
C VAL A 81 -15.36 5.49 2.91
N VAL A 82 -14.78 6.26 1.99
CA VAL A 82 -14.83 7.73 2.03
C VAL A 82 -14.97 8.30 0.63
N TYR A 83 -15.92 9.20 0.43
CA TYR A 83 -15.92 10.09 -0.73
C TYR A 83 -15.11 11.35 -0.41
N ARG A 84 -14.20 11.73 -1.30
CA ARG A 84 -13.39 12.95 -1.17
C ARG A 84 -13.58 13.82 -2.40
N ARG A 85 -13.58 15.13 -2.19
CA ARG A 85 -13.44 16.13 -3.25
C ARG A 85 -12.02 16.65 -3.19
N LEU A 86 -11.29 16.55 -4.29
CA LEU A 86 -9.90 17.01 -4.35
C LEU A 86 -9.79 18.52 -4.58
N THR A 87 -10.81 19.14 -5.20
CA THR A 87 -10.86 20.58 -5.43
C THR A 87 -12.22 21.19 -5.06
N GLU A 88 -12.22 22.47 -4.69
CA GLU A 88 -13.44 23.24 -4.40
C GLU A 88 -14.18 23.70 -5.67
N LYS A 89 -13.50 23.64 -6.83
CA LYS A 89 -13.92 24.32 -8.06
C LYS A 89 -14.67 23.44 -9.05
N GLU A 90 -14.51 22.12 -9.03
CA GLU A 90 -15.11 21.25 -10.05
C GLU A 90 -15.84 20.07 -9.41
N TYR A 91 -17.12 19.92 -9.76
CA TYR A 91 -17.96 18.81 -9.32
C TYR A 91 -17.48 17.44 -9.88
N ASP A 92 -16.63 17.47 -10.91
CA ASP A 92 -16.10 16.31 -11.64
C ASP A 92 -14.86 15.66 -10.97
N ASP A 93 -14.48 16.15 -9.79
CA ASP A 93 -13.34 15.70 -8.96
C ASP A 93 -13.79 14.92 -7.72
N LEU A 94 -14.91 14.20 -7.81
CA LEU A 94 -15.31 13.27 -6.75
C LEU A 94 -14.53 11.96 -6.87
N HIS A 95 -13.80 11.64 -5.82
CA HIS A 95 -13.01 10.42 -5.71
C HIS A 95 -13.58 9.53 -4.62
N LEU A 96 -13.73 8.25 -4.92
CA LEU A 96 -14.07 7.22 -3.95
C LEU A 96 -12.78 6.62 -3.42
N ALA A 97 -12.61 6.64 -2.11
CA ALA A 97 -11.50 6.04 -1.41
C ALA A 97 -11.95 4.86 -0.55
N LEU A 98 -11.36 3.69 -0.79
CA LEU A 98 -11.53 2.47 0.00
C LEU A 98 -10.25 2.22 0.80
N HIS A 99 -10.40 2.20 2.13
CA HIS A 99 -9.32 1.89 3.05
C HIS A 99 -9.40 0.40 3.39
N VAL A 100 -8.35 -0.34 3.08
CA VAL A 100 -8.23 -1.77 3.33
C VAL A 100 -7.09 -2.00 4.32
N ASP A 101 -7.38 -2.72 5.39
CA ASP A 101 -6.35 -3.18 6.31
C ASP A 101 -5.85 -4.55 5.81
N VAL A 102 -4.56 -4.64 5.54
CA VAL A 102 -3.89 -5.82 4.96
C VAL A 102 -2.82 -6.32 5.92
N ALA A 103 -3.02 -7.53 6.44
CA ALA A 103 -2.07 -8.21 7.30
C ALA A 103 -1.08 -9.03 6.46
N THR A 104 0.21 -8.90 6.75
CA THR A 104 1.30 -9.59 6.03
C THR A 104 2.30 -10.22 6.98
N VAL A 105 2.96 -11.27 6.48
CA VAL A 105 4.19 -11.81 7.04
C VAL A 105 5.28 -11.65 5.99
N GLU A 106 6.34 -10.94 6.35
CA GLU A 106 7.44 -10.53 5.47
C GLU A 106 8.76 -10.98 6.07
N ASP A 107 9.47 -11.83 5.35
CA ASP A 107 10.83 -12.23 5.65
C ASP A 107 11.78 -11.32 4.89
N LEU A 108 12.45 -10.43 5.62
CA LEU A 108 13.26 -9.35 5.07
C LEU A 108 14.72 -9.50 5.48
N ASN A 109 15.59 -9.08 4.55
CA ASN A 109 17.01 -8.87 4.78
C ASN A 109 17.28 -7.37 4.69
N VAL A 110 17.69 -6.76 5.81
CA VAL A 110 18.22 -5.40 5.81
C VAL A 110 19.69 -5.49 5.44
N VAL A 111 20.03 -5.12 4.21
CA VAL A 111 21.39 -5.23 3.69
C VAL A 111 22.05 -3.85 3.76
N TYR A 112 23.06 -3.74 4.62
CA TYR A 112 23.85 -2.52 4.76
C TYR A 112 24.95 -2.47 3.71
N THR A 113 25.30 -1.28 3.24
CA THR A 113 26.34 -1.09 2.21
C THR A 113 27.74 -1.47 2.67
N ASN A 114 27.94 -1.67 3.98
CA ASN A 114 29.17 -2.19 4.57
C ASN A 114 29.28 -3.74 4.55
N GLY A 115 28.33 -4.43 3.91
CA GLY A 115 28.31 -5.89 3.78
C GLY A 115 27.66 -6.62 4.95
N LYS A 116 27.21 -5.93 6.00
CA LYS A 116 26.41 -6.55 7.06
C LYS A 116 24.99 -6.76 6.57
N THR A 117 24.41 -7.90 6.91
CA THR A 117 23.00 -8.20 6.67
C THR A 117 22.35 -8.51 8.00
N ARG A 118 21.13 -8.02 8.20
CA ARG A 118 20.29 -8.40 9.33
C ARG A 118 19.00 -9.01 8.81
N SER A 119 18.76 -10.26 9.18
CA SER A 119 17.52 -10.96 8.85
C SER A 119 16.44 -10.69 9.89
N VAL A 120 15.25 -10.33 9.44
CA VAL A 120 14.10 -10.03 10.31
C VAL A 120 12.82 -10.54 9.66
N GLN A 121 11.91 -11.09 10.46
CA GLN A 121 10.54 -11.32 10.05
C GLN A 121 9.68 -10.18 10.59
N HIS A 122 8.95 -9.52 9.70
CA HIS A 122 7.93 -8.55 10.08
C HIS A 122 6.55 -9.18 9.94
N GLN A 123 5.73 -8.99 10.96
CA GLN A 123 4.29 -9.20 10.90
C GLN A 123 3.67 -7.80 10.91
N ASN A 124 3.19 -7.34 9.75
CA ASN A 124 2.68 -5.99 9.57
C ASN A 124 1.17 -6.02 9.36
N VAL A 125 0.51 -4.96 9.79
CA VAL A 125 -0.80 -4.57 9.29
C VAL A 125 -0.62 -3.22 8.61
N TYR A 126 -0.89 -3.19 7.31
CA TYR A 126 -0.91 -1.96 6.53
C TYR A 126 -2.33 -1.45 6.38
N ARG A 127 -2.48 -0.13 6.41
CA ARG A 127 -3.64 0.53 5.83
C ARG A 127 -3.29 0.96 4.41
N VAL A 128 -3.92 0.30 3.45
CA VAL A 128 -3.83 0.60 2.02
C VAL A 128 -5.04 1.43 1.64
N VAL A 129 -4.80 2.59 1.02
CA VAL A 129 -5.85 3.47 0.52
C VAL A 129 -5.90 3.31 -0.99
N PHE A 130 -6.99 2.72 -1.46
CA PHE A 130 -7.34 2.67 -2.87
C PHE A 130 -8.21 3.86 -3.20
N GLU A 131 -7.89 4.54 -4.28
CA GLU A 131 -8.62 5.68 -4.79
C GLU A 131 -9.04 5.40 -6.23
N SER A 132 -10.26 5.80 -6.56
CA SER A 132 -10.76 5.79 -7.92
C SER A 132 -11.52 7.09 -8.21
N ARG A 133 -11.31 7.64 -9.40
CA ARG A 133 -12.10 8.76 -9.89
C ARG A 133 -13.47 8.23 -10.30
N VAL A 134 -14.54 8.77 -9.72
CA VAL A 134 -15.89 8.29 -10.02
C VAL A 134 -16.47 9.13 -11.17
N THR A 135 -16.05 8.84 -12.41
CA THR A 135 -16.63 9.45 -13.61
C THR A 135 -17.91 8.74 -14.08
N GLY A 136 -18.05 7.45 -13.74
CA GLY A 136 -19.24 6.63 -13.97
C GLY A 136 -19.22 5.33 -13.13
N PRO A 137 -20.37 4.68 -12.90
CA PRO A 137 -20.48 3.52 -12.01
C PRO A 137 -19.73 2.26 -12.48
N GLN A 138 -19.29 2.20 -13.74
CA GLN A 138 -18.53 1.07 -14.31
C GLN A 138 -17.08 1.43 -14.69
N GLU A 139 -16.65 2.68 -14.46
CA GLU A 139 -15.34 3.18 -14.88
C GLU A 139 -14.38 3.37 -13.70
N VAL A 140 -14.40 2.43 -12.75
CA VAL A 140 -13.53 2.51 -11.57
C VAL A 140 -12.09 2.10 -11.91
N ASP A 141 -11.20 3.08 -12.03
CA ASP A 141 -9.74 2.85 -12.11
C ASP A 141 -9.13 2.91 -10.69
N TRP A 142 -9.08 1.77 -10.00
CA TRP A 142 -8.52 1.71 -8.65
C TRP A 142 -7.00 1.81 -8.67
N ARG A 143 -6.47 2.80 -7.95
CA ARG A 143 -5.03 2.96 -7.73
C ARG A 143 -4.74 3.09 -6.24
N ILE A 144 -3.61 2.56 -5.80
CA ILE A 144 -3.09 2.78 -4.44
C ILE A 144 -2.60 4.22 -4.35
N GLU A 145 -3.33 5.02 -3.57
CA GLU A 145 -2.99 6.42 -3.26
C GLU A 145 -1.96 6.49 -2.12
N SER A 146 -2.09 5.61 -1.14
CA SER A 146 -1.12 5.52 -0.04
C SER A 146 -1.16 4.17 0.65
N MET A 147 -0.04 3.84 1.29
CA MET A 147 0.07 2.67 2.16
C MET A 147 0.96 3.03 3.33
N HIS A 148 0.53 2.68 4.53
CA HIS A 148 1.31 2.90 5.75
C HIS A 148 1.04 1.80 6.77
N ILE A 149 2.06 1.49 7.55
CA ILE A 149 1.98 0.52 8.65
C ILE A 149 1.14 1.13 9.77
N ILE A 150 0.13 0.39 10.22
CA ILE A 150 -0.68 0.74 11.41
C ILE A 150 -0.34 -0.15 12.61
N GLU A 151 0.13 -1.38 12.36
CA GLU A 151 0.67 -2.27 13.38
C GLU A 151 1.89 -3.00 12.83
N GLN A 152 2.93 -3.18 13.65
CA GLN A 152 4.12 -3.92 13.27
C GLN A 152 4.70 -4.67 14.45
N LYS A 153 5.07 -5.93 14.19
CA LYS A 153 5.87 -6.75 15.09
C LYS A 153 7.08 -7.28 14.34
N ALA A 154 8.28 -7.00 14.87
CA ALA A 154 9.54 -7.47 14.31
C ALA A 154 10.12 -8.61 15.13
N ILE A 155 10.47 -9.71 14.47
CA ILE A 155 11.02 -10.91 15.06
C ILE A 155 12.41 -11.12 14.43
N PRO A 156 13.51 -10.96 15.19
CA PRO A 156 14.85 -11.26 14.68
C PRO A 156 14.94 -12.70 14.18
N ARG A 157 15.54 -12.91 13.01
CA ARG A 157 15.85 -14.24 12.49
C ARG A 157 17.35 -14.50 12.67
N ALA A 158 17.73 -15.75 12.91
CA ALA A 158 19.14 -16.11 12.97
C ALA A 158 19.82 -15.80 11.63
N ASP A 159 21.04 -15.25 11.68
CA ASP A 159 21.82 -15.00 10.47
C ASP A 159 22.17 -16.34 9.84
N LYS A 160 21.74 -16.56 8.59
CA LYS A 160 22.03 -17.81 7.85
C LYS A 160 23.54 -18.08 7.76
N ASN A 161 24.36 -17.02 7.76
CA ASN A 161 25.82 -17.12 7.67
C ASN A 161 26.49 -17.71 8.93
N ALA A 162 25.83 -17.72 10.09
CA ALA A 162 26.39 -18.31 11.31
C ALA A 162 26.26 -19.85 11.33
N ALA A 163 25.27 -20.40 10.62
CA ALA A 163 25.00 -21.84 10.62
C ALA A 163 25.94 -22.65 9.72
N ASP A 164 26.55 -22.01 8.72
CA ASP A 164 27.50 -22.68 7.81
C ASP A 164 28.94 -22.70 8.37
N GLU A 165 29.29 -21.80 9.30
CA GLU A 165 30.58 -21.86 10.02
C GLU A 165 30.62 -22.96 11.10
N GLU A 166 29.46 -23.34 11.65
CA GLU A 166 29.35 -24.39 12.68
C GLU A 166 29.33 -25.81 12.10
N LYS A 167 29.08 -25.97 10.80
CA LYS A 167 29.17 -27.27 10.11
C LYS A 167 30.55 -27.58 9.51
N ASN A 168 31.47 -26.61 9.54
CA ASN A 168 32.83 -26.73 9.01
C ASN A 168 33.93 -26.68 10.10
N LYS A 169 33.57 -26.87 11.38
CA LYS A 169 34.49 -27.12 12.49
C LYS A 169 34.28 -28.51 13.06
#